data_AF-A0A2J6NN54-F1
#
_entry.id   AF-A0A2J6NN54-F1
#
_cell.length_a   1.000
_cell.length_b   1.000
_cell.length_c   1.000
_cell.angle_alpha   90.00
_cell.angle_beta   90.00
_cell.angle_gamma   90.00
#
_symmetry.space_group_name_H-M   'P 1'
#
loop_
_entity.id
_entity.type
_entity.pdbx_description
1 polymer ?
#
loop_
_entity_poly.entity_id
_entity_poly.type
_entity_poly.pdbx_seq_one_letter_code
_entity_poly.pdbx_strand_id
1 'polypeptide(L)'
;MIAGYGSQDNWPVLKQLNIYGCVGTHPIYTVADIDQVGQQEADGSIQRSIFLPLAQTDVANTLRFGISDDIYGEMEDTLMNKTDLPSDVKQRIMQQITGYLYSTYGGPFAAEITMLNIPELAEIAETMIKVTSFERQYNGDHYATVGGPIDILAITPNDGPVWIHKKHYFDPDTRDNLGRLLRLQHGE
;
A
#
# COMPACT_ATOMS: atom_id res chain seq x y z
N MET A 1 -7.43 8.04 -5.42
CA MET A 1 -5.97 8.31 -5.41
C MET A 1 -5.48 8.30 -6.84
N ILE A 2 -4.36 8.97 -7.10
CA ILE A 2 -3.70 9.02 -8.40
C ILE A 2 -2.21 8.75 -8.14
N ALA A 3 -1.65 7.78 -8.86
CA ALA A 3 -0.24 7.42 -8.80
C ALA A 3 0.38 7.60 -10.19
N GLY A 4 1.60 8.12 -10.26
CA GLY A 4 2.33 8.24 -11.52
C GLY A 4 3.47 9.26 -11.44
N TYR A 5 3.93 9.71 -12.61
CA TYR A 5 5.00 10.69 -12.75
C TYR A 5 4.42 12.00 -13.29
N GLY A 6 4.66 13.12 -12.61
CA GLY A 6 4.42 14.44 -13.18
C GLY A 6 5.45 14.79 -14.24
N SER A 7 5.14 15.78 -15.08
CA SER A 7 6.04 16.21 -16.17
C SER A 7 7.36 16.81 -15.69
N GLN A 8 7.45 17.16 -14.40
CA GLN A 8 8.64 17.70 -13.76
C GLN A 8 9.15 16.79 -12.63
N ASP A 9 8.51 15.64 -12.41
CA ASP A 9 8.84 14.76 -11.29
C ASP A 9 9.89 13.73 -11.74
N ASN A 10 10.99 13.65 -11.00
CA ASN A 10 12.02 12.63 -11.22
C ASN A 10 11.65 11.28 -10.57
N TRP A 11 10.59 11.25 -9.75
CA TRP A 11 10.17 10.12 -8.92
C TRP A 11 8.64 9.96 -8.96
N PRO A 12 8.10 8.76 -8.72
CA PRO A 12 6.66 8.58 -8.71
C PRO A 12 6.03 9.26 -7.49
N VAL A 13 4.88 9.90 -7.71
CA VAL A 13 4.11 10.62 -6.69
C VAL A 13 2.76 9.95 -6.51
N LEU A 14 2.33 9.81 -5.25
CA LEU A 14 0.99 9.37 -4.90
C LEU A 14 0.20 10.54 -4.30
N LYS A 15 -0.90 10.92 -4.98
CA LYS A 15 -1.83 11.96 -4.51
C LYS A 15 -3.18 11.37 -4.11
N GLN A 16 -3.70 11.80 -2.98
CA GLN A 16 -5.09 11.58 -2.60
C GLN A 16 -5.94 12.71 -3.15
N LEU A 17 -7.00 12.35 -3.86
CA LEU A 17 -8.06 13.27 -4.23
C LEU A 17 -9.28 12.92 -3.38
N ASN A 18 -9.64 13.78 -2.43
CA ASN A 18 -10.86 13.65 -1.64
C ASN A 18 -11.92 14.54 -2.26
N ILE A 19 -13.02 13.96 -2.74
CA ILE A 19 -14.14 14.69 -3.34
C ILE A 19 -15.29 14.70 -2.33
N TYR A 20 -15.70 15.89 -1.89
CA TYR A 20 -16.73 16.08 -0.87
C TYR A 20 -18.12 16.32 -1.45
N GLY A 21 -18.20 16.73 -2.72
CA GLY A 21 -19.46 17.02 -3.41
C GLY A 21 -19.24 17.97 -4.58
N CYS A 22 -20.29 18.68 -4.99
CA CYS A 22 -20.20 19.71 -6.01
C CYS A 22 -21.13 20.90 -5.71
N VAL A 23 -20.76 22.07 -6.21
CA VAL A 23 -21.62 23.25 -6.29
C VAL A 23 -21.86 23.53 -7.78
N GLY A 24 -23.05 23.17 -8.25
CA GLY A 24 -23.35 23.12 -9.68
C GLY A 24 -22.42 22.12 -10.38
N THR A 25 -21.60 22.61 -11.32
CA THR A 25 -20.62 21.81 -12.08
C THR A 25 -19.22 21.78 -11.45
N HIS A 26 -19.01 22.46 -10.31
CA HIS A 26 -17.69 22.57 -9.70
C HIS A 26 -17.56 21.57 -8.54
N PRO A 27 -16.71 20.55 -8.65
CA PRO A 27 -16.47 19.65 -7.54
C PRO A 27 -15.77 20.37 -6.39
N ILE A 28 -16.23 20.15 -5.16
CA ILE A 28 -15.50 20.50 -3.95
C ILE A 28 -14.58 19.33 -3.65
N TYR A 29 -13.28 19.56 -3.72
CA TYR A 29 -12.28 18.54 -3.46
C TYR A 29 -11.06 19.12 -2.75
N THR A 30 -10.32 18.26 -2.07
CA THR A 30 -8.97 18.55 -1.58
C THR A 30 -8.01 17.55 -2.18
N VAL A 31 -6.81 18.02 -2.52
CA VAL A 31 -5.70 17.16 -2.91
C VAL A 31 -4.71 17.13 -1.75
N ALA A 32 -4.36 15.93 -1.29
CA ALA A 32 -3.30 15.71 -0.33
C ALA A 32 -2.19 14.90 -1.00
N ASP A 33 -0.94 15.33 -0.82
CA ASP A 33 0.20 14.49 -1.16
C ASP A 33 0.30 13.41 -0.07
N ILE A 34 0.11 12.15 -0.46
CA ILE A 34 0.18 11.03 0.48
C ILE A 34 1.64 10.66 0.68
N ASP A 35 2.39 10.59 -0.43
CA ASP A 35 3.77 10.13 -0.41
C ASP A 35 4.50 10.59 -1.68
N GLN A 36 5.76 10.98 -1.53
CA GLN A 36 6.71 11.08 -2.63
C GLN A 36 7.72 9.96 -2.46
N VAL A 37 7.55 8.91 -3.26
CA VAL A 37 8.42 7.73 -3.20
C VAL A 37 9.76 8.10 -3.82
N GLY A 38 10.75 8.39 -2.97
CA GLY A 38 12.10 8.78 -3.38
C GLY A 38 12.48 10.24 -3.14
N GLN A 39 11.72 10.99 -2.33
CA GLN A 39 12.10 12.36 -1.97
C GLN A 39 13.27 12.40 -1.00
N GLN A 40 14.16 13.39 -1.15
CA GLN A 40 15.21 13.65 -0.19
C GLN A 40 14.67 14.62 0.89
N GLU A 41 14.62 14.17 2.13
CA GLU A 41 14.33 14.98 3.32
C GLU A 41 15.35 16.13 3.43
N ALA A 42 15.01 17.17 4.19
CA ALA A 42 15.89 18.33 4.41
C ALA A 42 17.23 17.95 5.08
N ASP A 43 17.30 16.78 5.73
CA ASP A 43 18.52 16.22 6.33
C ASP A 43 19.37 15.39 5.36
N GLY A 44 18.94 15.26 4.10
CA GLY A 44 19.63 14.49 3.06
C GLY A 44 19.27 13.01 3.00
N SER A 45 18.42 12.51 3.91
CA SER A 45 17.90 11.13 3.86
C SER A 45 16.88 10.98 2.73
N ILE A 46 16.85 9.81 2.07
CA ILE A 46 15.88 9.55 1.01
C ILE A 46 14.67 8.86 1.64
N GLN A 47 13.53 9.55 1.66
CA GLN A 47 12.23 8.96 1.94
C GLN A 47 11.86 8.04 0.77
N ARG A 48 12.22 6.76 0.89
CA ARG A 48 11.77 5.72 -0.02
C ARG A 48 10.63 4.98 0.64
N SER A 49 9.39 5.30 0.27
CA SER A 49 8.30 4.38 0.53
C SER A 49 8.42 3.19 -0.41
N ILE A 50 9.21 2.21 0.03
CA ILE A 50 9.46 0.98 -0.72
C ILE A 50 8.18 0.15 -0.84
N PHE A 51 7.25 0.32 0.11
CA PHE A 51 6.00 -0.38 0.18
C PHE A 51 4.97 0.43 0.99
N LEU A 52 3.83 0.75 0.37
CA LEU A 52 2.74 1.52 0.97
C LEU A 52 1.42 0.76 0.82
N PRO A 53 0.99 0.00 1.85
CA PRO A 53 -0.34 -0.58 1.87
C PRO A 53 -1.36 0.55 2.12
N LEU A 54 -2.37 0.66 1.26
CA LEU A 54 -3.40 1.71 1.36
C LEU A 54 -4.72 1.17 1.92
N ALA A 55 -4.93 -0.14 1.84
CA ALA A 55 -6.05 -0.85 2.44
C ALA A 55 -5.49 -1.98 3.29
N GLN A 56 -6.12 -2.22 4.45
CA GLN A 56 -5.78 -3.32 5.36
C GLN A 56 -4.28 -3.33 5.74
N THR A 57 -3.85 -2.21 6.34
CA THR A 57 -2.45 -1.91 6.65
C THR A 57 -1.84 -2.82 7.71
N ASP A 58 -2.65 -3.32 8.63
CA ASP A 58 -2.26 -4.15 9.77
C ASP A 58 -1.61 -5.48 9.35
N VAL A 59 -2.21 -6.23 8.42
CA VAL A 59 -1.64 -7.52 7.96
C VAL A 59 -0.35 -7.27 7.17
N ALA A 60 -0.36 -6.26 6.30
CA ALA A 60 0.79 -5.92 5.49
C ALA A 60 1.98 -5.42 6.35
N ASN A 61 1.69 -4.63 7.37
CA ASN A 61 2.68 -4.19 8.37
C ASN A 61 3.20 -5.35 9.19
N THR A 62 2.35 -6.31 9.55
CA THR A 62 2.77 -7.53 10.26
C THR A 62 3.79 -8.32 9.45
N LEU A 63 3.56 -8.50 8.15
CA LEU A 63 4.52 -9.18 7.26
C LEU A 63 5.82 -8.39 7.10
N ARG A 64 5.73 -7.06 7.06
CA ARG A 64 6.89 -6.17 6.90
C ARG A 64 7.75 -6.08 8.17
N PHE A 65 7.13 -5.99 9.34
CA PHE A 65 7.82 -5.70 10.61
C PHE A 65 7.93 -6.91 11.53
N GLY A 66 7.30 -8.03 11.18
CA GLY A 66 7.35 -9.29 11.93
C GLY A 66 6.53 -9.32 13.21
N ILE A 67 5.79 -8.24 13.51
CA ILE A 67 4.92 -8.11 14.67
C ILE A 67 3.64 -7.39 14.25
N SER A 68 2.49 -7.84 14.74
CA SER A 68 1.23 -7.15 14.49
C SER A 68 1.06 -5.93 15.39
N ASP A 69 0.30 -4.95 14.90
CA ASP A 69 0.05 -3.69 15.60
C ASP A 69 -0.61 -3.94 16.98
N ASP A 70 -1.49 -4.94 17.08
CA ASP A 70 -2.14 -5.33 18.35
C ASP A 70 -1.13 -5.86 19.38
N ILE A 71 -0.22 -6.74 18.97
CA ILE A 71 0.80 -7.32 19.87
C ILE A 71 1.80 -6.23 20.28
N TYR A 72 2.21 -5.39 19.33
CA TYR A 72 3.10 -4.26 19.61
C TYR A 72 2.44 -3.29 20.60
N GLY A 73 1.16 -2.95 20.39
CA GLY A 73 0.40 -2.06 21.25
C GLY A 73 0.23 -2.60 22.68
N GLU A 74 -0.12 -3.88 22.85
CA GLU A 74 -0.23 -4.49 24.19
C GLU A 74 1.13 -4.57 24.90
N MET A 75 2.21 -4.87 24.16
CA MET A 75 3.57 -4.86 24.68
C MET A 75 3.97 -3.45 25.14
N GLU A 76 3.68 -2.43 24.32
CA GLU A 76 3.97 -1.04 24.64
C GLU A 76 3.16 -0.57 25.85
N ASP A 77 1.85 -0.83 25.89
CA ASP A 77 0.98 -0.49 27.03
C ASP A 77 1.45 -1.19 28.32
N THR A 78 1.79 -2.48 28.22
CA THR A 78 2.32 -3.23 29.36
C THR A 78 3.59 -2.58 29.88
N LEU A 79 4.53 -2.27 29.00
CA LEU A 79 5.79 -1.67 29.42
C LEU A 79 5.60 -0.25 29.97
N MET A 80 4.78 0.57 29.32
CA MET A 80 4.62 1.98 29.67
C MET A 80 3.75 2.19 30.90
N ASN A 81 2.65 1.45 31.00
CA ASN A 81 1.58 1.71 31.97
C ASN A 81 1.44 0.62 33.05
N LYS A 82 1.89 -0.62 32.78
CA LYS A 82 1.72 -1.76 33.71
C LYS A 82 3.02 -2.19 34.43
N THR A 83 4.11 -1.44 34.28
CA THR A 83 5.36 -1.67 35.03
C THR A 83 5.80 -0.45 35.84
N ASP A 84 6.45 -0.70 36.99
CA ASP A 84 7.03 0.33 37.86
C ASP A 84 8.47 0.71 37.46
N LEU A 85 8.88 0.41 36.22
CA LEU A 85 10.22 0.75 35.73
C LEU A 85 10.41 2.26 35.58
N PRO A 86 11.63 2.78 35.81
CA PRO A 86 11.98 4.16 35.47
C PRO A 86 11.74 4.47 33.99
N SER A 87 11.37 5.72 33.68
CA SER A 87 11.02 6.15 32.32
C SER A 87 12.17 6.02 31.32
N ASP A 88 13.42 6.26 31.74
CA ASP A 88 14.60 6.07 30.91
C ASP A 88 14.84 4.58 30.57
N VAL A 89 14.53 3.67 31.50
CA VAL A 89 14.63 2.23 31.28
C VAL A 89 13.55 1.77 30.29
N LYS A 90 12.30 2.22 30.46
CA LYS A 90 11.20 1.93 29.53
C LYS A 90 11.53 2.39 28.10
N GLN A 91 12.03 3.62 27.95
CA GLN A 91 12.42 4.16 26.63
C GLN A 91 13.55 3.34 25.99
N ARG A 92 14.58 2.97 26.76
CA ARG A 92 15.69 2.16 26.26
C ARG A 92 15.24 0.76 25.83
N ILE A 93 14.33 0.13 26.58
CA ILE A 93 13.75 -1.16 26.20
C ILE A 93 12.97 -1.01 24.89
N MET A 94 12.09 -0.01 24.76
CA MET A 94 11.35 0.21 23.51
C MET A 94 12.27 0.47 22.32
N GLN A 95 13.32 1.26 22.50
CA GLN A 95 14.31 1.51 21.46
C GLN A 95 15.03 0.23 21.03
N GLN A 96 15.42 -0.62 21.99
CA GLN A 96 16.08 -1.90 21.69
C GLN A 96 15.14 -2.87 20.96
N ILE A 97 13.89 -2.99 21.41
CA ILE A 97 12.90 -3.86 20.75
C ILE A 97 12.60 -3.37 19.34
N THR A 98 12.32 -2.07 19.19
CA THR A 98 12.03 -1.47 17.88
C THR A 98 13.22 -1.58 16.93
N GLY A 99 14.44 -1.35 17.43
CA GLY A 99 15.67 -1.54 16.66
C GLY A 99 15.88 -2.99 16.24
N TYR A 100 15.61 -3.95 17.13
CA TYR A 100 15.71 -5.37 16.82
C TYR A 100 14.70 -5.78 15.75
N LEU A 101 13.42 -5.42 15.90
CA LEU A 101 12.36 -5.70 14.92
C LEU A 101 12.72 -5.12 13.54
N TYR A 102 13.19 -3.87 13.50
CA TYR A 102 13.62 -3.27 12.24
C TYR A 102 14.81 -4.01 11.63
N SER A 103 15.87 -4.28 12.39
CA SER A 103 17.06 -4.97 11.85
C SER A 103 16.79 -6.42 11.43
N THR A 104 15.80 -7.09 12.04
CA THR A 104 15.48 -8.51 11.79
C THR A 104 14.46 -8.68 10.65
N TYR A 105 13.48 -7.79 10.54
CA TYR A 105 12.38 -7.92 9.58
C TYR A 105 12.33 -6.75 8.60
N GLY A 106 12.19 -5.52 9.11
CA GLY A 106 11.96 -4.33 8.27
C GLY A 106 13.10 -4.00 7.30
N GLY A 107 14.34 -4.09 7.76
CA GLY A 107 15.55 -3.85 6.98
C GLY A 107 15.77 -4.89 5.89
N PRO A 108 15.76 -6.21 6.22
CA PRO A 108 15.84 -7.27 5.22
C PRO A 108 14.70 -7.20 4.19
N PHE A 109 13.47 -6.94 4.62
CA PHE A 109 12.34 -6.74 3.70
C PHE A 109 12.60 -5.58 2.72
N ALA A 110 13.02 -4.42 3.24
CA ALA A 110 13.32 -3.27 2.41
C ALA A 110 14.45 -3.56 1.40
N ALA A 111 15.51 -4.25 1.84
CA ALA A 111 16.61 -4.63 0.98
C ALA A 111 16.15 -5.55 -0.16
N GLU A 112 15.36 -6.58 0.15
CA GLU A 112 14.84 -7.53 -0.84
C GLU A 112 13.99 -6.83 -1.89
N ILE A 113 12.99 -6.03 -1.48
CA ILE A 113 12.09 -5.34 -2.41
C ILE A 113 12.87 -4.42 -3.36
N THR A 114 13.95 -3.78 -2.90
CA THR A 114 14.75 -2.90 -3.77
C THR A 114 15.57 -3.64 -4.84
N MET A 115 15.74 -4.95 -4.71
CA MET A 115 16.45 -5.78 -5.68
C MET A 115 15.53 -6.42 -6.71
N LEU A 116 14.21 -6.42 -6.48
CA LEU A 116 13.23 -7.06 -7.36
C LEU A 116 12.99 -6.26 -8.65
N ASN A 117 12.79 -6.99 -9.73
CA ASN A 117 12.32 -6.42 -11.00
C ASN A 117 10.79 -6.19 -10.98
N ILE A 118 10.26 -5.52 -12.01
CA ILE A 118 8.83 -5.16 -12.08
C ILE A 118 7.90 -6.39 -12.00
N PRO A 119 8.12 -7.48 -12.76
CA PRO A 119 7.36 -8.72 -12.60
C PRO A 119 7.39 -9.28 -11.17
N GLU A 120 8.56 -9.35 -10.54
CA GLU A 120 8.70 -9.87 -9.17
C GLU A 120 7.98 -8.98 -8.15
N LEU A 121 8.07 -7.65 -8.29
CA LEU A 121 7.31 -6.70 -7.48
C LEU A 121 5.80 -6.92 -7.61
N ALA A 122 5.32 -7.22 -8.81
CA ALA A 122 3.92 -7.55 -9.04
C ALA A 122 3.51 -8.85 -8.32
N GLU A 123 4.34 -9.89 -8.37
CA GLU A 123 4.07 -11.14 -7.65
C GLU A 123 4.03 -10.96 -6.13
N ILE A 124 4.93 -10.15 -5.57
CA ILE A 124 4.93 -9.80 -4.15
C ILE A 124 3.66 -9.02 -3.79
N ALA A 125 3.29 -8.01 -4.58
CA ALA A 125 2.07 -7.24 -4.36
C ALA A 125 0.81 -8.13 -4.39
N GLU A 126 0.72 -9.05 -5.35
CA GLU A 126 -0.38 -10.01 -5.41
C GLU A 126 -0.43 -10.92 -4.17
N THR A 127 0.74 -11.43 -3.78
CA THR A 127 0.86 -12.35 -2.64
C THR A 127 0.46 -11.67 -1.34
N MET A 128 0.88 -10.42 -1.12
CA MET A 128 0.49 -9.62 0.04
C MET A 128 -1.02 -9.47 0.14
N ILE A 129 -1.69 -9.13 -0.96
CA ILE A 129 -3.16 -9.02 -0.99
C ILE A 129 -3.80 -10.38 -0.71
N LYS A 130 -3.31 -11.47 -1.29
CA LYS A 130 -3.82 -12.83 -1.04
C LYS A 130 -3.70 -13.24 0.43
N VAL A 131 -2.55 -13.00 1.05
CA VAL A 131 -2.34 -13.30 2.48
C VAL A 131 -3.27 -12.47 3.34
N THR A 132 -3.47 -11.19 3.00
CA THR A 132 -4.41 -10.31 3.69
C THR A 132 -5.85 -10.82 3.57
N SER A 133 -6.30 -11.14 2.36
CA SER A 133 -7.64 -11.74 2.14
C SER A 133 -7.83 -13.04 2.92
N PHE A 134 -6.80 -13.88 2.96
CA PHE A 134 -6.83 -15.15 3.70
C PHE A 134 -6.92 -14.94 5.22
N GLU A 135 -6.11 -14.04 5.77
CA GLU A 135 -6.10 -13.70 7.19
C GLU A 135 -7.50 -13.24 7.65
N ARG A 136 -8.16 -12.37 6.88
CA ARG A 136 -9.52 -11.88 7.17
C ARG A 136 -10.56 -13.00 7.16
N GLN A 137 -10.46 -13.90 6.18
CA GLN A 137 -11.35 -15.05 6.09
C GLN A 137 -11.21 -15.98 7.29
N TYR A 138 -9.98 -16.20 7.76
CA TYR A 138 -9.69 -17.07 8.90
C TYR A 138 -10.11 -16.43 10.25
N ASN A 139 -9.86 -15.14 10.44
CA ASN A 139 -10.15 -14.41 11.68
C ASN A 139 -11.64 -14.03 11.85
N GLY A 140 -12.53 -14.56 10.99
CA GLY A 140 -13.98 -14.40 11.15
C GLY A 140 -14.48 -12.99 10.86
N ASP A 141 -13.67 -12.15 10.22
CA ASP A 141 -14.10 -10.84 9.76
C ASP A 141 -15.01 -11.04 8.53
N HIS A 142 -16.31 -11.06 8.77
CA HIS A 142 -17.34 -11.22 7.74
C HIS A 142 -17.32 -10.07 6.71
N TYR A 143 -16.51 -9.03 6.93
CA TYR A 143 -16.26 -7.93 6.00
C TYR A 143 -14.91 -8.07 5.28
N ALA A 144 -14.58 -9.26 4.77
CA ALA A 144 -13.54 -9.42 3.76
C ALA A 144 -13.88 -8.53 2.53
N THR A 145 -13.42 -7.28 2.56
CA THR A 145 -13.70 -6.23 1.57
C THR A 145 -12.75 -6.29 0.39
N VAL A 146 -11.67 -7.08 0.51
CA VAL A 146 -10.78 -7.46 -0.58
C VAL A 146 -10.93 -8.95 -0.84
N GLY A 147 -11.50 -9.26 -1.99
CA GLY A 147 -11.72 -10.61 -2.47
C GLY A 147 -11.91 -10.61 -3.97
N GLY A 148 -11.58 -11.74 -4.60
CA GLY A 148 -11.67 -11.90 -6.04
C GLY A 148 -10.34 -11.69 -6.77
N PRO A 149 -10.39 -11.62 -8.10
CA PRO A 149 -9.23 -11.33 -8.93
C PRO A 149 -8.47 -10.05 -8.55
N ILE A 150 -7.14 -10.13 -8.57
CA ILE A 150 -6.25 -9.00 -8.33
C ILE A 150 -5.69 -8.58 -9.68
N ASP A 151 -5.82 -7.29 -10.00
CA ASP A 151 -5.20 -6.67 -11.16
C ASP A 151 -4.05 -5.77 -10.70
N ILE A 152 -2.94 -5.79 -11.43
CA ILE A 152 -1.70 -5.11 -11.06
C ILE A 152 -1.24 -4.24 -12.22
N LEU A 153 -1.12 -2.96 -11.93
CA LEU A 153 -0.61 -1.94 -12.85
C LEU A 153 0.78 -1.50 -12.40
N ALA A 154 1.77 -1.66 -13.27
CA ALA A 154 3.08 -1.04 -13.11
C ALA A 154 3.09 0.30 -13.83
N ILE A 155 3.70 1.32 -13.22
CA ILE A 155 3.90 2.63 -13.85
C ILE A 155 5.40 2.94 -13.79
N THR A 156 6.03 3.03 -14.96
CA THR A 156 7.46 3.41 -15.08
C THR A 156 7.59 4.71 -15.87
N PRO A 157 8.70 5.46 -15.72
CA PRO A 157 8.91 6.67 -16.51
C PRO A 157 8.96 6.40 -18.02
N ASN A 158 9.49 5.25 -18.42
CA ASN A 158 9.73 4.92 -19.83
C ASN A 158 8.52 4.28 -20.51
N ASP A 159 7.80 3.42 -19.80
CA ASP A 159 6.73 2.61 -20.39
C ASP A 159 5.33 3.13 -20.02
N GLY A 160 5.25 4.07 -19.08
CA GLY A 160 3.98 4.54 -18.55
C GLY A 160 3.19 3.41 -17.87
N PRO A 161 1.85 3.46 -17.86
CA PRO A 161 1.02 2.46 -17.21
C PRO A 161 0.95 1.15 -18.04
N VAL A 162 1.45 0.06 -17.46
CA VAL A 162 1.43 -1.29 -18.04
C VAL A 162 0.75 -2.27 -17.08
N TRP A 163 -0.26 -3.00 -17.57
CA TRP A 163 -0.90 -4.06 -16.80
C TRP A 163 0.00 -5.30 -16.78
N ILE A 164 0.55 -5.64 -15.62
CA ILE A 164 1.39 -6.82 -15.43
C ILE A 164 0.51 -8.05 -15.22
N HIS A 165 -0.47 -7.96 -14.32
CA HIS A 165 -1.53 -8.94 -14.16
C HIS A 165 -2.88 -8.26 -14.42
N LYS A 166 -3.66 -8.80 -15.35
CA LYS A 166 -5.02 -8.34 -15.60
C LYS A 166 -5.91 -9.54 -15.88
N LYS A 167 -6.92 -9.76 -15.04
CA LYS A 167 -7.93 -10.77 -15.35
C LYS A 167 -8.92 -10.18 -16.34
N HIS A 168 -9.18 -10.92 -17.41
CA HIS A 168 -10.24 -10.60 -18.35
C HIS A 168 -11.56 -11.09 -17.77
N TYR A 169 -12.27 -10.21 -17.05
CA TYR A 169 -13.59 -10.53 -16.46
C TYR A 169 -14.68 -10.77 -17.52
N PHE A 170 -14.38 -10.43 -18.77
CA PHE A 170 -15.24 -10.63 -19.94
C PHE A 170 -14.33 -10.80 -21.15
N ASP A 171 -14.67 -11.74 -22.02
CA ASP A 171 -14.06 -11.85 -23.34
C ASP A 171 -14.47 -10.61 -24.16
N PRO A 172 -13.53 -9.74 -24.57
CA PRO A 172 -13.86 -8.54 -25.34
C PRO A 172 -14.56 -8.85 -26.67
N ASP A 173 -14.39 -10.07 -27.19
CA ASP A 173 -14.94 -10.53 -28.46
C ASP A 173 -16.33 -11.18 -28.32
N THR A 174 -16.78 -11.47 -27.09
CA THR A 174 -18.13 -12.02 -26.85
C THR A 174 -19.24 -10.97 -26.96
N ARG A 175 -20.38 -11.38 -27.53
CA ARG A 175 -21.56 -10.52 -27.76
C ARG A 175 -22.27 -10.08 -26.48
N ASP A 176 -22.04 -10.77 -25.36
CA ASP A 176 -22.67 -10.49 -24.07
C ASP A 176 -21.97 -9.39 -23.26
N ASN A 177 -20.93 -8.76 -23.82
CA ASN A 177 -20.22 -7.67 -23.17
C ASN A 177 -21.06 -6.38 -23.22
N LEU A 178 -21.73 -6.08 -22.10
CA LEU A 178 -22.54 -4.86 -21.91
C LEU A 178 -21.73 -3.58 -22.20
N GLY A 179 -20.44 -3.55 -21.84
CA GLY A 179 -19.54 -2.42 -22.08
C GLY A 179 -19.19 -2.21 -23.57
N ARG A 180 -19.27 -3.25 -24.39
CA ARG A 180 -19.18 -3.14 -25.87
C ARG A 180 -20.49 -2.62 -26.44
N LEU A 181 -21.65 -3.10 -25.95
CA LEU A 181 -22.97 -2.64 -26.39
C LEU A 181 -23.17 -1.15 -26.10
N LEU A 182 -22.72 -0.67 -24.93
CA LEU A 182 -22.77 0.74 -24.55
C LEU A 182 -21.86 1.64 -25.41
N ARG A 183 -20.65 1.16 -25.77
CA ARG A 183 -19.75 1.87 -26.70
C ARG A 183 -20.32 1.95 -28.12
N LEU A 184 -20.96 0.88 -28.59
CA LEU A 184 -21.66 0.86 -29.87
C LEU A 184 -22.92 1.75 -29.89
N GLN A 185 -23.62 1.90 -28.77
CA GLN A 185 -24.80 2.78 -28.66
C GLN A 185 -24.43 4.27 -28.56
N HIS A 186 -23.26 4.60 -28.03
CA HIS A 186 -22.83 5.99 -27.80
C HIS A 186 -21.72 6.50 -28.73
N GLY A 187 -21.27 5.69 -29.70
CA GLY A 187 -20.50 6.15 -30.85
C GLY A 187 -19.09 6.65 -30.52
N GLU A 188 -18.17 5.70 -30.36
CA GLU A 188 -16.78 5.86 -30.83
C GLU A 188 -16.45 4.73 -31.80
#